data_AF-A0A554JGY6-F1
#
_entry.id   AF-A0A554JGY6-F1
#
_cell.length_a   1.000
_cell.length_b   1.000
_cell.length_c   1.000
_cell.angle_alpha   90.00
_cell.angle_beta   90.00
_cell.angle_gamma   90.00
#
_symmetry.space_group_name_H-M   'P 1'
#
loop_
_entity.id
_entity.type
_entity.pdbx_description
1 polymer ?
#
loop_
_entity_poly.entity_id
_entity_poly.type
_entity_poly.pdbx_seq_one_letter_code
_entity_poly.pdbx_strand_id
1 'polypeptide(L)'
;MTLAGVVRVKNSKSVMEKTRVIKKKIWPEYFEAIVSGKKKFELRLADFTVNEGDTLVLEEWDPKTKKYTGRKIEKRVSYVLKFKTDELFWSKEEIEKHGLQIISLE
;
A
#
# COMPACT_ATOMS: atom_id res chain seq x y z
N MET A 1 42.71 -8.47 -39.37
CA MET A 1 42.62 -8.99 -37.99
C MET A 1 41.35 -8.44 -37.36
N THR A 2 40.59 -9.35 -36.77
CA THR A 2 39.32 -9.30 -36.01
C THR A 2 39.21 -8.11 -35.03
N LEU A 3 38.05 -7.60 -34.61
CA LEU A 3 36.86 -8.27 -34.08
C LEU A 3 35.55 -7.53 -34.41
N ALA A 4 34.51 -8.31 -34.74
CA ALA A 4 33.12 -7.89 -34.70
C ALA A 4 32.63 -7.84 -33.24
N GLY A 5 32.15 -6.69 -32.78
CA GLY A 5 31.49 -6.54 -31.49
C GLY A 5 30.02 -6.93 -31.58
N VAL A 6 29.68 -8.12 -31.08
CA VAL A 6 28.30 -8.55 -30.88
C VAL A 6 27.71 -7.74 -29.71
N VAL A 7 26.85 -6.76 -30.00
CA VAL A 7 26.02 -6.12 -28.98
C VAL A 7 25.01 -7.16 -28.52
N ARG A 8 25.25 -7.69 -27.31
CA ARG A 8 24.36 -8.62 -26.63
C ARG A 8 23.04 -7.89 -26.34
N VAL A 9 22.03 -8.12 -27.17
CA VAL A 9 20.64 -7.77 -26.87
C VAL A 9 20.31 -8.48 -25.57
N LYS A 10 20.25 -7.73 -24.46
CA LYS A 10 19.75 -8.25 -23.20
C LYS A 10 18.29 -8.61 -23.46
N ASN A 11 18.02 -9.91 -23.53
CA ASN A 11 16.69 -10.50 -23.58
C ASN A 11 15.73 -9.68 -22.70
N SER A 12 14.89 -8.86 -23.33
CA SER A 12 13.78 -8.17 -22.68
C SER A 12 12.64 -9.16 -22.49
N LYS A 13 12.90 -10.24 -21.76
CA LYS A 13 11.83 -10.91 -21.04
C LYS A 13 11.51 -10.00 -19.86
N SER A 14 10.70 -8.98 -20.14
CA SER A 14 9.98 -8.22 -19.12
C SER A 14 9.32 -9.25 -18.24
N VAL A 15 9.91 -9.48 -17.07
CA VAL A 15 9.31 -10.27 -16.01
C VAL A 15 8.06 -9.47 -15.66
N MET A 16 6.89 -9.90 -16.15
CA MET A 16 5.64 -9.34 -15.65
C MET A 16 5.61 -9.68 -14.17
N GLU A 17 5.94 -8.69 -13.35
CA GLU A 17 5.98 -8.85 -11.92
C GLU A 17 4.59 -9.29 -11.48
N LYS A 18 4.51 -10.51 -10.93
CA LYS A 18 3.24 -11.14 -10.56
C LYS A 18 2.58 -10.29 -9.49
N THR A 19 1.62 -9.46 -9.89
CA THR A 19 0.82 -8.61 -8.99
C THR A 19 0.12 -9.49 -7.96
N ARG A 20 0.28 -9.17 -6.69
CA ARG A 20 -0.28 -9.95 -5.58
C ARG A 20 -1.65 -9.40 -5.20
N VAL A 21 -2.48 -10.29 -4.68
CA VAL A 21 -3.74 -9.93 -4.04
C VAL A 21 -3.55 -10.07 -2.53
N ILE A 22 -3.71 -8.97 -1.81
CA ILE A 22 -3.53 -8.91 -0.36
C ILE A 22 -4.88 -8.60 0.27
N LYS A 23 -5.32 -9.44 1.21
CA LYS A 23 -6.59 -9.24 1.93
C LYS A 23 -6.34 -8.62 3.29
N LYS A 24 -7.07 -7.57 3.63
CA LYS A 24 -7.02 -6.93 4.95
C LYS A 24 -8.42 -6.55 5.42
N LYS A 25 -8.63 -6.61 6.75
CA LYS A 25 -9.84 -6.08 7.39
C LYS A 25 -9.84 -4.56 7.33
N ILE A 26 -11.03 -3.97 7.19
CA ILE A 26 -11.28 -2.54 7.35
C ILE A 26 -12.56 -2.34 8.17
N TRP A 27 -12.59 -1.30 9.01
CA TRP A 27 -13.79 -0.98 9.78
C TRP A 27 -14.83 -0.24 8.93
N PRO A 28 -16.13 -0.29 9.29
CA PRO A 28 -17.18 0.28 8.45
C PRO A 28 -17.01 1.77 8.13
N GLU A 29 -16.58 2.58 9.10
CA GLU A 29 -16.37 4.02 8.89
C GLU A 29 -15.31 4.32 7.81
N TYR A 30 -14.22 3.55 7.77
CA TYR A 30 -13.15 3.73 6.78
C TYR A 30 -13.53 3.10 5.44
N PHE A 31 -14.30 2.00 5.46
CA PHE A 31 -14.84 1.38 4.26
C PHE A 31 -15.68 2.39 3.48
N GLU A 32 -16.64 3.04 4.13
CA GLU A 32 -17.48 4.07 3.52
C GLU A 32 -16.67 5.28 3.03
N ALA A 33 -15.64 5.70 3.78
CA ALA A 33 -14.76 6.79 3.37
C ALA A 33 -13.96 6.46 2.10
N ILE A 34 -13.57 5.19 1.89
CA ILE A 34 -12.89 4.74 0.67
C ILE A 34 -13.87 4.56 -0.49
N VAL A 35 -15.09 4.04 -0.23
CA VAL A 35 -16.15 3.89 -1.22
C VAL A 35 -16.57 5.24 -1.79
N SER A 36 -16.77 6.24 -0.92
CA SER A 36 -17.14 7.60 -1.32
C SER A 36 -16.03 8.39 -2.01
N GLY A 37 -14.78 7.88 -2.02
CA GLY A 37 -13.62 8.56 -2.60
C GLY A 37 -12.99 9.63 -1.71
N LYS A 38 -13.58 9.92 -0.54
CA LYS A 38 -13.06 10.88 0.45
C LYS A 38 -11.68 10.48 0.98
N LYS A 39 -11.46 9.17 1.18
CA LYS A 39 -10.20 8.59 1.68
C LYS A 39 -9.49 7.83 0.56
N LYS A 40 -8.30 8.28 0.19
CA LYS A 40 -7.46 7.68 -0.87
C LYS A 40 -6.20 6.97 -0.36
N PHE A 41 -6.12 6.65 0.94
CA PHE A 41 -4.92 6.05 1.56
C PHE A 41 -5.26 4.97 2.60
N GLU A 42 -4.31 4.06 2.86
CA GLU A 42 -4.33 3.08 3.96
C GLU A 42 -3.12 3.29 4.86
N LEU A 43 -3.32 3.35 6.17
CA LEU A 43 -2.24 3.36 7.17
C LEU A 43 -2.21 2.00 7.85
N ARG A 44 -1.05 1.35 7.84
CA ARG A 44 -0.84 0.03 8.44
C ARG A 44 0.52 -0.03 9.11
N LEU A 45 0.62 -0.88 10.13
CA LEU A 45 1.92 -1.36 10.59
C LEU A 45 2.64 -2.03 9.41
N ALA A 46 3.94 -1.80 9.29
CA ALA A 46 4.73 -2.28 8.16
C ALA A 46 5.16 -3.76 8.32
N ASP A 47 4.24 -4.61 8.77
CA ASP A 47 4.42 -6.03 9.11
C ASP A 47 4.09 -7.01 7.97
N PHE A 48 3.82 -6.50 6.77
CA PHE A 48 3.61 -7.28 5.55
C PHE A 48 4.24 -6.58 4.33
N THR A 49 4.52 -7.36 3.29
CA THR A 49 5.01 -6.84 2.01
C THR A 49 3.84 -6.41 1.13
N VAL A 50 3.93 -5.20 0.59
CA VAL A 50 3.01 -4.64 -0.42
C VAL A 50 3.81 -3.73 -1.34
N ASN A 51 3.59 -3.85 -2.64
CA ASN A 51 4.27 -3.06 -3.66
C ASN A 51 3.25 -2.29 -4.51
N GLU A 52 3.72 -1.24 -5.20
CA GLU A 52 2.94 -0.61 -6.26
C GLU A 52 2.53 -1.64 -7.31
N GLY A 53 1.29 -1.54 -7.79
CA GLY A 53 0.70 -2.48 -8.72
C GLY A 53 -0.01 -3.67 -8.08
N ASP A 54 0.23 -3.99 -6.80
CA ASP A 54 -0.56 -5.00 -6.06
C ASP A 54 -2.03 -4.58 -5.92
N THR A 55 -2.90 -5.54 -5.62
CA THR A 55 -4.31 -5.29 -5.28
C THR A 55 -4.55 -5.53 -3.80
N LEU A 56 -5.07 -4.51 -3.12
CA LEU A 56 -5.57 -4.63 -1.76
C LEU A 56 -7.08 -4.88 -1.77
N VAL A 57 -7.50 -6.04 -1.26
CA VAL A 57 -8.91 -6.35 -1.00
C VAL A 57 -9.20 -6.00 0.45
N LEU A 58 -10.02 -4.99 0.65
CA LEU A 58 -10.46 -4.51 1.95
C LEU A 58 -11.81 -5.14 2.26
N GLU A 59 -11.81 -6.11 3.18
CA GLU A 59 -12.99 -6.85 3.63
C GLU A 59 -13.54 -6.15 4.87
N GLU A 60 -14.79 -5.70 4.82
CA GLU A 60 -15.39 -4.97 5.92
C GLU A 60 -15.63 -5.89 7.12
N TRP A 61 -15.09 -5.48 8.26
CA TRP A 61 -15.19 -6.16 9.53
C TRP A 61 -15.81 -5.24 10.57
N ASP A 62 -16.96 -5.62 11.12
CA ASP A 62 -17.61 -4.87 12.18
C ASP A 62 -17.04 -5.29 13.56
N PRO A 63 -16.34 -4.39 14.27
CA PRO A 63 -15.77 -4.70 15.58
C PRO A 63 -16.83 -4.91 16.67
N LYS A 64 -18.06 -4.38 16.50
CA LYS A 64 -19.15 -4.54 17.48
C LYS A 64 -19.71 -5.95 17.45
N THR A 65 -20.00 -6.46 16.26
CA THR A 65 -20.53 -7.82 16.07
C THR A 65 -19.43 -8.89 15.96
N LYS A 66 -18.16 -8.48 15.79
CA LYS A 66 -17.00 -9.34 15.54
C LYS A 66 -17.22 -10.27 14.34
N LYS A 67 -17.80 -9.73 13.27
CA LYS A 67 -18.11 -10.47 12.04
C LYS A 67 -17.75 -9.67 10.81
N TYR A 68 -17.49 -10.38 9.72
CA TYR A 68 -17.50 -9.77 8.39
C TYR A 68 -18.94 -9.45 8.00
N THR A 69 -19.16 -8.29 7.40
CA THR A 69 -20.49 -7.90 6.89
C THR A 69 -20.79 -8.52 5.53
N GLY A 70 -19.76 -9.04 4.85
CA GLY A 70 -19.81 -9.53 3.47
C GLY A 70 -19.46 -8.47 2.43
N ARG A 71 -19.36 -7.19 2.81
CA ARG A 71 -18.91 -6.13 1.90
C ARG A 71 -17.39 -6.19 1.72
N LYS A 72 -16.94 -5.92 0.49
CA LYS A 72 -15.52 -5.79 0.15
C LYS A 72 -15.31 -4.74 -0.93
N ILE A 73 -14.12 -4.15 -0.96
CA ILE A 73 -13.68 -3.26 -2.04
C ILE A 73 -12.25 -3.62 -2.44
N GLU A 74 -11.96 -3.54 -3.73
CA GLU A 74 -10.65 -3.83 -4.29
C GLU A 74 -10.02 -2.51 -4.77
N LYS A 75 -8.78 -2.25 -4.36
CA LYS A 75 -8.01 -1.07 -4.75
C LYS A 75 -6.64 -1.49 -5.24
N ARG A 76 -6.23 -0.96 -6.39
CA ARG A 76 -4.85 -1.09 -6.86
C ARG A 76 -3.97 -0.16 -6.01
N VAL A 77 -2.87 -0.68 -5.52
CA VAL A 77 -1.86 0.08 -4.79
C VAL A 77 -1.11 0.96 -5.79
N SER A 78 -1.24 2.26 -5.66
CA SER A 78 -0.61 3.24 -6.55
C SER A 78 0.69 3.83 -5.98
N TYR A 79 0.87 3.80 -4.66
CA TYR A 79 2.04 4.31 -3.97
C TYR A 79 2.20 3.62 -2.61
N VAL A 80 3.45 3.33 -2.22
CA VAL A 80 3.78 2.77 -0.90
C VAL A 80 4.89 3.58 -0.25
N LEU A 81 4.58 4.24 0.86
CA LEU A 81 5.58 4.85 1.73
C LEU A 81 5.72 4.01 3.00
N LYS A 82 6.92 3.49 3.22
CA LYS A 82 7.31 2.75 4.44
C LYS A 82 8.44 3.51 5.12
N PHE A 83 8.30 3.76 6.41
CA PHE A 83 9.27 4.48 7.22
C PHE A 83 9.29 3.90 8.62
N LYS A 84 10.43 4.04 9.30
CA LYS A 84 10.49 4.00 10.76
C LYS A 84 10.56 5.41 11.31
N THR A 85 10.15 5.60 12.55
CA THR A 85 10.11 6.93 13.18
C THR A 85 11.49 7.55 13.35
N ASP A 86 12.54 6.73 13.46
CA ASP A 86 13.94 7.17 13.54
C ASP A 86 14.57 7.50 12.19
N GLU A 87 13.86 7.28 11.07
CA GLU A 87 14.30 7.56 9.71
C GLU A 87 13.68 8.86 9.14
N LEU A 88 12.82 9.53 9.92
CA LEU A 88 12.12 10.76 9.51
C LEU A 88 12.93 12.03 9.82
N PHE A 89 12.54 13.14 9.18
CA PHE A 89 13.19 14.45 9.32
C PHE A 89 13.04 15.09 10.71
N TRP A 90 12.10 14.62 11.54
CA TRP A 90 11.79 15.14 12.87
C TRP A 90 12.41 14.28 13.97
N SER A 91 12.65 14.87 15.14
CA SER A 91 13.15 14.12 16.30
C SER A 91 12.09 13.14 16.83
N LYS A 92 12.53 12.12 17.58
CA LYS A 92 11.61 11.17 18.23
C LYS A 92 10.68 11.88 19.20
N GLU A 93 11.21 12.84 19.96
CA GLU A 93 10.45 13.63 20.94
C GLU A 93 9.37 14.48 20.25
N GLU A 94 9.67 15.07 19.09
CA GLU A 94 8.68 15.81 18.30
C GLU A 94 7.58 14.89 17.78
N ILE A 95 7.94 13.72 17.26
CA ILE A 95 7.00 12.71 16.76
C ILE A 95 6.11 12.16 17.88
N GLU A 96 6.68 11.87 19.05
CA GLU A 96 5.92 11.41 20.22
C GLU A 96 4.96 12.48 20.73
N LYS A 97 5.40 13.75 20.73
CA LYS A 97 4.59 14.88 21.20
C LYS A 97 3.44 15.22 20.24
N HIS A 98 3.68 15.18 18.93
CA HIS A 98 2.74 15.71 17.93
C HIS A 98 2.06 14.64 17.06
N GLY A 99 2.62 13.43 17.01
CA GLY A 99 2.18 12.38 16.09
C GLY A 99 2.53 12.67 14.63
N LEU A 100 1.93 11.89 13.73
CA LEU A 100 2.07 12.04 12.28
C LEU A 100 0.69 12.18 11.64
N GLN A 101 0.58 12.98 10.58
CA GLN A 101 -0.65 13.15 9.83
C GLN A 101 -0.52 12.56 8.43
N ILE A 102 -1.60 11.96 7.93
CA ILE A 102 -1.75 11.57 6.52
C ILE A 102 -2.97 12.31 5.99
N ILE A 103 -2.76 13.10 4.95
CA ILE A 103 -3.78 13.99 4.38
C ILE A 103 -4.15 13.43 3.00
N SER A 104 -5.43 13.11 2.82
CA SER A 104 -5.99 12.73 1.51
C SER A 104 -6.17 13.99 0.66
N LEU A 105 -5.77 13.96 -0.61
CA LEU A 105 -5.87 15.09 -1.55
C LEU A 105 -6.92 14.79 -2.64
N GLU A 106 -7.55 15.83 -3.19
CA GLU A 106 -8.54 15.73 -4.29
C GLU A 106 -7.91 15.75 -5.68
#